data_AF-A0A951P7P3-F1
#
_entry.id   AF-A0A951P7P3-F1
#
_cell.length_a   1.000
_cell.length_b   1.000
_cell.length_c   1.000
_cell.angle_alpha   90.00
_cell.angle_beta   90.00
_cell.angle_gamma   90.00
#
_symmetry.space_group_name_H-M   'P 1'
#
loop_
_entity.id
_entity.type
_entity.pdbx_description
1 polymer ?
#
loop_
_entity_poly.entity_id
_entity_poly.type
_entity_poly.pdbx_seq_one_letter_code
_entity_poly.pdbx_strand_id
1 'polypeptide(L)'
;MRITMQDLCHDNKNSAPIEPVNRAVLTRRCLQIELLLLLGLSFSAPAWAIDRPTLNLLTRPLEPALFEADAALDPSIVTPDQINQSGLTPPSLWWKRQQFGSDLITYWLAYPAEAEMPQRVDLIVEQQVWEEYQYLQRYTFMNQFGTTAKDFGYSTRVFNSRGELLGAHICRFSPAVTNLNAPCSIFLNPNGRGAFRGSASTGAL
;
A
#
# COMPACT_ATOMS: atom_id res chain seq x y z
N MET A 1 -14.40 3.84 47.38
CA MET A 1 -13.83 3.20 48.59
C MET A 1 -12.40 2.82 48.25
N ARG A 2 -11.43 3.62 48.73
CA ARG A 2 -9.99 3.44 48.48
C ARG A 2 -9.51 2.29 49.34
N ILE A 3 -8.85 1.31 48.74
CA ILE A 3 -8.07 0.30 49.48
C ILE A 3 -6.61 0.56 49.10
N THR A 4 -5.87 1.11 50.07
CA THR A 4 -4.45 1.46 49.98
C THR A 4 -3.58 0.23 50.20
N MET A 5 -2.47 0.17 49.47
CA MET A 5 -1.51 -0.94 49.39
C MET A 5 -0.57 -0.99 50.61
N GLN A 6 -1.11 -0.80 51.81
CA GLN A 6 -0.38 -0.69 53.07
C GLN A 6 -0.73 -1.77 54.10
N ASP A 7 -1.66 -2.67 53.79
CA ASP A 7 -2.15 -3.69 54.73
C ASP A 7 -1.52 -5.10 54.57
N LEU A 8 -0.49 -5.27 53.72
CA LEU A 8 0.16 -6.57 53.49
C LEU A 8 1.43 -6.82 54.33
N CYS A 9 1.78 -5.92 55.25
CA CYS A 9 2.88 -6.13 56.19
C CYS A 9 2.36 -6.07 57.63
N HIS A 10 1.51 -7.04 58.01
CA HIS A 10 1.19 -7.30 59.40
C HIS A 10 1.91 -8.56 59.87
N ASP A 11 2.99 -8.36 60.62
CA ASP A 11 3.75 -9.37 61.34
C ASP A 11 2.88 -10.04 62.42
N ASN A 12 2.53 -11.32 62.24
CA ASN A 12 1.97 -12.14 63.30
C ASN A 12 3.11 -12.83 64.07
N LYS A 13 3.44 -12.30 65.24
CA LYS A 13 4.35 -12.88 66.22
C LYS A 13 3.64 -14.01 66.97
N ASN A 14 4.06 -15.26 66.80
CA ASN A 14 3.96 -16.30 67.82
C ASN A 14 4.74 -17.57 67.42
N SER A 15 5.87 -17.80 68.10
CA SER A 15 6.57 -19.07 68.43
C SER A 15 8.10 -18.99 68.24
N ALA A 16 8.82 -19.39 69.29
CA ALA A 16 10.28 -19.31 69.47
C ALA A 16 10.99 -20.62 69.02
N PRO A 17 12.31 -20.81 69.27
CA PRO A 17 13.46 -20.07 68.75
C PRO A 17 14.47 -21.02 68.05
N ILE A 18 15.04 -20.64 66.90
CA ILE A 18 16.22 -21.35 66.36
C ILE A 18 17.13 -20.36 65.61
N GLU A 19 18.37 -20.26 66.11
CA GLU A 19 19.65 -19.75 65.60
C GLU A 19 19.78 -18.68 64.48
N PRO A 20 20.85 -17.85 64.53
CA PRO A 20 20.96 -16.61 63.76
C PRO A 20 21.58 -16.85 62.37
N VAL A 21 20.79 -16.68 61.31
CA VAL A 21 21.32 -16.59 59.94
C VAL A 21 21.16 -15.17 59.39
N ASN A 22 22.29 -14.45 59.40
CA ASN A 22 22.70 -13.39 58.48
C ASN A 22 21.65 -12.36 58.03
N ARG A 23 21.59 -11.26 58.80
CA ARG A 23 20.89 -9.99 58.50
C ARG A 23 21.44 -9.17 57.32
N ALA A 24 22.17 -9.75 56.37
CA ALA A 24 22.95 -8.99 55.38
C ALA A 24 22.43 -8.98 53.93
N VAL A 25 21.20 -9.46 53.65
CA VAL A 25 20.71 -9.58 52.26
C VAL A 25 19.54 -8.63 51.92
N LEU A 26 18.95 -7.93 52.91
CA LEU A 26 17.71 -7.18 52.71
C LEU A 26 17.88 -5.69 52.33
N THR A 27 19.10 -5.16 52.19
CA THR A 27 19.34 -3.72 51.94
C THR A 27 19.90 -3.39 50.55
N ARG A 28 19.87 -4.31 49.58
CA ARG A 28 20.38 -4.07 48.22
C ARG A 28 19.32 -3.93 47.12
N ARG A 29 18.04 -4.16 47.40
CA ARG A 29 16.99 -4.21 46.37
C ARG A 29 16.13 -2.95 46.20
N CYS A 30 16.28 -1.92 47.04
CA CYS A 30 15.53 -0.66 46.88
C CYS A 30 16.20 0.39 45.98
N LEU A 31 17.50 0.32 45.70
CA LEU A 31 18.23 1.41 45.03
C LEU A 31 18.41 1.25 43.50
N GLN A 32 17.83 0.22 42.87
CA GLN A 32 17.94 0.01 41.42
C GLN A 32 16.69 0.37 40.62
N ILE A 33 15.59 0.75 41.27
CA ILE A 33 14.31 0.95 40.57
C ILE A 33 14.10 2.40 40.10
N GLU A 34 14.79 3.39 40.68
CA GLU A 34 14.58 4.81 40.29
C GLU A 34 15.34 5.26 39.03
N LEU A 35 16.39 4.56 38.59
CA LEU A 35 17.18 4.98 37.41
C LEU A 35 16.57 4.56 36.05
N LEU A 36 15.52 3.73 36.05
CA LEU A 36 14.91 3.19 34.82
C LEU A 36 13.75 4.03 34.26
N LEU A 37 13.30 5.07 34.97
CA LEU A 37 12.11 5.86 34.58
C LEU A 37 12.39 7.13 33.77
N LEU A 38 13.66 7.54 33.59
CA LEU A 38 14.03 8.73 32.79
C LEU A 38 14.49 8.42 31.35
N LEU A 39 14.48 7.15 30.93
CA LEU A 39 14.76 6.72 29.55
C LEU A 39 13.48 6.37 28.75
N GLY A 40 12.31 6.59 29.34
CA GLY A 40 11.03 6.30 28.70
C GLY A 40 10.55 7.43 27.79
N LEU A 41 10.24 7.08 26.55
CA LEU A 41 9.39 7.81 25.59
C LEU A 41 10.07 8.84 24.67
N SER A 42 11.10 8.39 23.93
CA SER A 42 11.20 8.78 22.52
C SER A 42 10.70 7.62 21.65
N PHE A 43 9.40 7.30 21.73
CA PHE A 43 8.76 6.54 20.66
C PHE A 43 8.63 7.48 19.47
N SER A 44 9.70 7.64 18.70
CA SER A 44 9.55 8.08 17.32
C SER A 44 8.71 6.99 16.65
N ALA A 45 7.42 7.26 16.44
CA ALA A 45 6.62 6.41 15.57
C ALA A 45 7.43 6.23 14.26
N PRO A 46 7.60 5.00 13.74
CA PRO A 46 8.15 4.87 12.41
C PRO A 46 7.20 5.64 11.49
N ALA A 47 7.65 6.78 10.99
CA ALA A 47 7.01 7.39 9.85
C ALA A 47 7.05 6.30 8.77
N TRP A 48 5.89 5.86 8.30
CA TRP A 48 5.79 4.98 7.15
C TRP A 48 6.29 5.78 5.95
N ALA A 49 7.61 5.82 5.78
CA ALA A 49 8.24 6.51 4.69
C ALA A 49 7.91 5.73 3.43
N ILE A 50 7.19 6.37 2.51
CA ILE A 50 7.05 5.88 1.15
C ILE A 50 8.46 5.84 0.55
N ASP A 51 8.88 4.68 0.07
CA ASP A 51 10.18 4.54 -0.59
C ASP A 51 10.25 5.42 -1.85
N ARG A 52 11.45 5.89 -2.19
CA ARG A 52 11.67 6.80 -3.32
C ARG A 52 11.11 6.27 -4.66
N PRO A 53 11.26 4.98 -5.02
CA PRO A 53 10.63 4.43 -6.22
C PRO A 53 9.10 4.55 -6.22
N THR A 54 8.45 4.24 -5.10
CA THR A 54 6.99 4.41 -4.95
C THR A 54 6.58 5.88 -5.04
N LEU A 55 7.33 6.78 -4.42
CA LEU A 55 7.06 8.21 -4.53
C LEU A 55 7.16 8.68 -5.98
N ASN A 56 8.21 8.30 -6.70
CA ASN A 56 8.41 8.65 -8.10
C ASN A 56 7.26 8.14 -8.98
N LEU A 57 6.75 6.92 -8.75
CA LEU A 57 5.59 6.40 -9.46
C LEU A 57 4.32 7.21 -9.19
N LEU A 58 4.10 7.66 -7.96
CA LEU A 58 2.91 8.43 -7.60
C LEU A 58 2.95 9.88 -8.07
N THR A 59 4.14 10.47 -8.20
CA THR A 59 4.29 11.90 -8.51
C THR A 59 4.70 12.17 -9.96
N ARG A 60 5.27 11.20 -10.69
CA ARG A 60 5.63 11.39 -12.10
C ARG A 60 4.36 11.67 -12.92
N PRO A 61 4.26 12.82 -13.60
CA PRO A 61 3.09 13.15 -14.41
C PRO A 61 2.93 12.16 -15.56
N LEU A 62 1.73 12.09 -16.11
CA LEU A 62 1.50 11.44 -17.39
C LEU A 62 2.24 12.22 -18.48
N GLU A 63 2.71 11.51 -19.51
CA GLU A 63 3.28 12.09 -20.74
C GLU A 63 2.23 11.95 -21.86
N PRO A 64 1.27 12.90 -22.01
CA PRO A 64 0.09 12.69 -22.85
C PRO A 64 0.43 12.55 -24.33
N ALA A 65 1.52 13.21 -24.76
CA ALA A 65 2.01 13.15 -26.13
C ALA A 65 2.36 11.72 -26.59
N LEU A 66 2.66 10.80 -25.67
CA LEU A 66 2.97 9.40 -26.01
C LEU A 66 1.70 8.58 -26.33
N PHE A 67 0.52 9.08 -26.00
CA PHE A 67 -0.76 8.41 -26.24
C PHE A 67 -1.43 8.86 -27.54
N GLU A 68 -0.82 9.81 -28.25
CA GLU A 68 -1.27 10.25 -29.58
C GLU A 68 -0.91 9.21 -30.65
N ALA A 69 -1.76 9.06 -31.67
CA ALA A 69 -1.64 7.99 -32.67
C ALA A 69 -0.30 7.99 -33.43
N ASP A 70 0.29 9.17 -33.67
CA ASP A 70 1.54 9.34 -34.41
C ASP A 70 2.75 9.62 -33.51
N ALA A 71 2.65 9.28 -32.22
CA ALA A 71 3.73 9.50 -31.27
C ALA A 71 4.99 8.69 -31.65
N ALA A 72 6.14 9.34 -31.67
CA ALA A 72 7.43 8.66 -31.81
C ALA A 72 7.80 7.99 -30.48
N LEU A 73 7.51 6.69 -30.37
CA LEU A 73 7.79 5.89 -29.17
C LEU A 73 9.16 5.21 -29.24
N ASP A 74 9.82 5.10 -28.09
CA ASP A 74 10.98 4.23 -27.94
C ASP A 74 10.55 2.77 -28.21
N PRO A 75 11.32 1.99 -29.00
CA PRO A 75 10.96 0.60 -29.34
C PRO A 75 10.86 -0.34 -28.12
N SER A 76 11.37 0.06 -26.95
CA SER A 76 11.23 -0.68 -25.70
C SER A 76 9.90 -0.47 -24.98
N ILE A 77 9.12 0.55 -25.36
CA ILE A 77 7.77 0.78 -24.82
C ILE A 77 6.81 -0.17 -25.52
N VAL A 78 6.08 -0.97 -24.73
CA VAL A 78 5.07 -1.89 -25.26
C VAL A 78 3.72 -1.18 -25.37
N THR A 79 3.10 -1.28 -26.54
CA THR A 79 1.79 -0.67 -26.84
C THR A 79 0.72 -1.72 -27.12
N PRO A 80 -0.58 -1.33 -27.16
CA PRO A 80 -1.67 -2.23 -27.53
C PRO A 80 -1.59 -2.67 -28.99
N ASP A 81 -0.84 -1.98 -29.85
CA ASP A 81 -0.75 -2.29 -31.28
C ASP A 81 0.36 -3.31 -31.60
N GLN A 82 1.24 -3.59 -30.63
CA GLN A 82 2.32 -4.58 -30.74
C GLN A 82 1.90 -5.99 -30.30
N ILE A 83 0.59 -6.28 -30.20
CA ILE A 83 0.06 -7.58 -29.78
C ILE A 83 0.48 -8.67 -30.78
N ASN A 84 1.23 -9.64 -30.29
CA ASN A 84 1.58 -10.84 -31.03
C ASN A 84 0.46 -11.88 -30.94
N GLN A 85 -0.10 -12.30 -32.08
CA GLN A 85 -1.16 -13.33 -32.14
C GLN A 85 -0.65 -14.76 -31.85
N SER A 86 0.68 -14.99 -31.87
CA SER A 86 1.31 -16.30 -31.68
C SER A 86 1.73 -16.59 -30.23
N GLY A 87 1.62 -15.62 -29.31
CA GLY A 87 2.03 -15.79 -27.92
C GLY A 87 1.56 -14.65 -27.00
N LEU A 88 1.70 -14.82 -25.69
CA LEU A 88 1.38 -13.76 -24.73
C LEU A 88 2.33 -12.57 -24.94
N THR A 89 1.78 -11.38 -25.21
CA THR A 89 2.53 -10.12 -25.25
C THR A 89 2.62 -9.57 -23.83
N PRO A 90 3.80 -9.55 -23.19
CA PRO A 90 3.95 -9.01 -21.85
C PRO A 90 3.81 -7.47 -21.83
N PRO A 91 3.13 -6.90 -20.82
CA PRO A 91 2.21 -7.57 -19.93
C PRO A 91 0.90 -7.91 -20.66
N SER A 92 0.26 -9.05 -20.33
CA SER A 92 -0.96 -9.58 -20.98
C SER A 92 -2.23 -8.74 -20.73
N LEU A 93 -2.12 -7.41 -20.70
CA LEU A 93 -3.17 -6.44 -20.42
C LEU A 93 -4.25 -6.41 -21.51
N TRP A 94 -3.90 -6.68 -22.76
CA TRP A 94 -4.85 -6.72 -23.87
C TRP A 94 -5.95 -7.77 -23.62
N TRP A 95 -5.56 -8.95 -23.13
CA TRP A 95 -6.51 -10.02 -22.80
C TRP A 95 -7.36 -9.63 -21.59
N LYS A 96 -6.74 -9.00 -20.58
CA LYS A 96 -7.44 -8.53 -19.39
C LYS A 96 -8.46 -7.43 -19.71
N ARG A 97 -8.13 -6.52 -20.63
CA ARG A 97 -9.05 -5.52 -21.20
C ARG A 97 -10.27 -6.20 -21.82
N GLN A 98 -10.07 -7.23 -22.63
CA GLN A 98 -11.19 -7.93 -23.29
C GLN A 98 -12.16 -8.58 -22.30
N GLN A 99 -11.67 -8.99 -21.12
CA GLN A 99 -12.51 -9.64 -20.11
C GLN A 99 -13.17 -8.67 -19.12
N PHE A 100 -12.52 -7.54 -18.79
CA PHE A 100 -12.92 -6.71 -17.64
C PHE A 100 -12.92 -5.20 -17.88
N GLY A 101 -12.57 -4.71 -19.08
CA GLY A 101 -12.33 -3.28 -19.28
C GLY A 101 -12.47 -2.77 -20.71
N SER A 102 -13.26 -3.42 -21.57
CA SER A 102 -13.42 -3.03 -22.99
C SER A 102 -13.87 -1.59 -23.14
N ASP A 103 -14.80 -1.15 -22.30
CA ASP A 103 -15.46 0.16 -22.38
C ASP A 103 -14.81 1.18 -21.46
N LEU A 104 -13.99 0.71 -20.50
CA LEU A 104 -13.31 1.56 -19.53
C LEU A 104 -11.91 1.96 -19.98
N ILE A 105 -11.13 1.06 -20.58
CA ILE A 105 -9.75 1.36 -20.99
C ILE A 105 -9.75 1.90 -22.41
N THR A 106 -9.24 3.11 -22.58
CA THR A 106 -9.06 3.74 -23.88
C THR A 106 -7.75 3.27 -24.51
N TYR A 107 -6.64 3.39 -23.77
CA TYR A 107 -5.29 3.04 -24.24
C TYR A 107 -4.37 2.66 -23.07
N TRP A 108 -3.19 2.10 -23.36
CA TRP A 108 -2.18 1.80 -22.35
C TRP A 108 -0.77 1.78 -22.92
N LEU A 109 0.23 2.09 -22.09
CA LEU A 109 1.65 1.99 -22.42
C LEU A 109 2.39 1.26 -21.30
N ALA A 110 3.27 0.33 -21.63
CA ALA A 110 4.17 -0.33 -20.68
C ALA A 110 5.61 0.13 -20.90
N TYR A 111 6.20 0.73 -19.87
CA TYR A 111 7.54 1.28 -19.88
C TYR A 111 8.51 0.34 -19.18
N PRO A 112 9.70 0.11 -19.76
CA PRO A 112 10.76 -0.63 -19.07
C PRO A 112 11.26 0.14 -17.85
N ALA A 113 12.10 -0.50 -17.05
CA ALA A 113 12.76 0.16 -15.93
C ALA A 113 13.80 1.18 -16.43
N GLU A 114 13.81 2.36 -15.82
CA GLU A 114 14.82 3.40 -15.99
C GLU A 114 15.56 3.61 -14.66
N ALA A 115 16.64 4.37 -14.63
CA ALA A 115 17.53 4.52 -13.47
C ALA A 115 16.80 4.80 -12.12
N GLU A 116 15.80 5.68 -12.12
CA GLU A 116 15.02 6.03 -10.91
C GLU A 116 13.55 5.62 -10.99
N MET A 117 13.16 4.88 -12.03
CA MET A 117 11.79 4.46 -12.24
C MET A 117 11.71 2.95 -12.45
N PRO A 118 10.99 2.23 -11.57
CA PRO A 118 10.69 0.85 -11.86
C PRO A 118 9.81 0.76 -13.11
N GLN A 119 9.86 -0.41 -13.76
CA GLN A 119 8.98 -0.71 -14.89
C GLN A 119 7.51 -0.53 -14.48
N ARG A 120 6.74 0.10 -15.36
CA ARG A 120 5.38 0.57 -15.06
C ARG A 120 4.48 0.49 -16.27
N VAL A 121 3.19 0.37 -16.00
CA VAL A 121 2.12 0.47 -16.99
C VAL A 121 1.30 1.68 -16.65
N ASP A 122 1.08 2.54 -17.64
CA ASP A 122 0.14 3.65 -17.54
C ASP A 122 -1.10 3.34 -18.38
N LEU A 123 -2.25 3.25 -17.72
CA LEU A 123 -3.56 3.01 -18.32
C LEU A 123 -4.31 4.34 -18.44
N ILE A 124 -4.89 4.61 -19.61
CA ILE A 124 -5.84 5.71 -19.81
C ILE A 124 -7.24 5.13 -19.81
N VAL A 125 -8.11 5.70 -18.97
CA VAL A 125 -9.50 5.28 -18.87
C VAL A 125 -10.45 6.36 -19.39
N GLU A 126 -11.61 5.90 -19.88
CA GLU A 126 -12.74 6.74 -20.17
C GLU A 126 -13.27 7.34 -18.87
N GLN A 127 -13.21 8.68 -18.76
CA GLN A 127 -13.49 9.40 -17.53
C GLN A 127 -14.94 9.22 -17.10
N GLN A 128 -15.89 9.22 -18.05
CA GLN A 128 -17.31 9.06 -17.72
C GLN A 128 -17.59 7.71 -17.07
N VAL A 129 -17.08 6.62 -17.66
CA VAL A 129 -17.24 5.27 -17.13
C VAL A 129 -16.54 5.12 -15.77
N TRP A 130 -15.34 5.69 -15.60
CA TRP A 130 -14.63 5.64 -14.32
C TRP A 130 -15.37 6.35 -13.18
N GLU A 131 -16.00 7.48 -13.47
CA GLU A 131 -16.75 8.26 -12.49
C GLU A 131 -18.02 7.55 -12.00
N GLU A 132 -18.63 6.71 -12.84
CA GLU A 132 -19.75 5.84 -12.47
C GLU A 132 -19.35 4.70 -11.52
N TYR A 133 -18.09 4.27 -11.58
CA TYR A 133 -17.62 3.18 -10.73
C TYR A 133 -17.59 3.60 -9.26
N GLN A 134 -18.19 2.76 -8.41
CA GLN A 134 -18.06 2.87 -6.96
C GLN A 134 -16.66 2.45 -6.50
N TYR A 135 -16.31 2.79 -5.26
CA TYR A 135 -15.00 2.49 -4.69
C TYR A 135 -14.58 1.02 -4.87
N LEU A 136 -15.49 0.08 -4.57
CA LEU A 136 -15.20 -1.35 -4.69
C LEU A 136 -14.92 -1.77 -6.14
N GLN A 137 -15.66 -1.21 -7.12
CA GLN A 137 -15.44 -1.51 -8.54
C GLN A 137 -14.08 -0.98 -9.00
N ARG A 138 -13.69 0.23 -8.58
CA ARG A 138 -12.36 0.79 -8.87
C ARG A 138 -11.24 0.00 -8.22
N TYR A 139 -11.44 -0.42 -6.96
CA TYR A 139 -10.49 -1.29 -6.28
C TYR A 139 -10.34 -2.63 -7.01
N THR A 140 -11.45 -3.28 -7.38
CA THR A 140 -11.43 -4.53 -8.13
C THR A 140 -10.70 -4.37 -9.46
N PHE A 141 -10.99 -3.30 -10.21
CA PHE A 141 -10.28 -2.97 -11.44
C PHE A 141 -8.77 -2.82 -11.19
N MET A 142 -8.37 -1.98 -10.23
CA MET A 142 -6.96 -1.76 -9.88
C MET A 142 -6.26 -3.04 -9.47
N ASN A 143 -6.91 -3.87 -8.66
CA ASN A 143 -6.35 -5.13 -8.18
C ASN A 143 -6.18 -6.13 -9.33
N GLN A 144 -7.18 -6.23 -10.20
CA GLN A 144 -7.16 -7.16 -11.33
C GLN A 144 -6.09 -6.78 -12.37
N PHE A 145 -6.07 -5.53 -12.83
CA PHE A 145 -5.07 -5.06 -13.80
C PHE A 145 -3.68 -4.99 -13.19
N GLY A 146 -3.58 -4.51 -11.95
CA GLY A 146 -2.34 -4.44 -11.20
C GLY A 146 -1.70 -5.81 -10.96
N THR A 147 -2.51 -6.84 -10.65
CA THR A 147 -2.01 -8.22 -10.51
C THR A 147 -1.53 -8.78 -11.85
N THR A 148 -2.28 -8.56 -12.94
CA THR A 148 -1.85 -9.01 -14.28
C THR A 148 -0.54 -8.34 -14.70
N ALA A 149 -0.35 -7.06 -14.42
CA ALA A 149 0.91 -6.35 -14.71
C ALA A 149 2.06 -6.83 -13.81
N LYS A 150 1.75 -7.07 -12.51
CA LYS A 150 2.70 -7.57 -11.51
C LYS A 150 3.31 -8.92 -11.90
N ASP A 151 2.55 -9.80 -12.56
CA ASP A 151 3.05 -11.10 -13.03
C ASP A 151 4.21 -10.97 -14.05
N PHE A 152 4.40 -9.77 -14.62
CA PHE A 152 5.52 -9.41 -15.49
C PHE A 152 6.48 -8.40 -14.83
N GLY A 153 6.30 -8.13 -13.54
CA GLY A 153 7.11 -7.21 -12.76
C GLY A 153 6.73 -5.73 -12.89
N TYR A 154 5.56 -5.39 -13.45
CA TYR A 154 5.14 -4.00 -13.63
C TYR A 154 4.29 -3.49 -12.46
N SER A 155 4.54 -2.25 -12.06
CA SER A 155 3.54 -1.46 -11.32
C SER A 155 2.52 -0.88 -12.29
N THR A 156 1.30 -0.59 -11.84
CA THR A 156 0.24 -0.03 -12.70
C THR A 156 -0.23 1.31 -12.18
N ARG A 157 -0.45 2.26 -13.08
CA ARG A 157 -1.04 3.57 -12.80
C ARG A 157 -2.21 3.79 -13.75
N VAL A 158 -3.24 4.46 -13.26
CA VAL A 158 -4.46 4.76 -14.02
C VAL A 158 -4.66 6.26 -14.03
N PHE A 159 -4.83 6.80 -15.22
CA PHE A 159 -5.05 8.21 -15.47
C PHE A 159 -6.34 8.42 -16.26
N ASN A 160 -6.94 9.61 -16.12
CA ASN A 160 -7.91 10.06 -17.11
C ASN A 160 -7.21 10.73 -18.30
N SER A 161 -7.98 11.09 -19.32
CA SER A 161 -7.51 11.81 -20.51
C SER A 161 -6.88 13.19 -20.21
N ARG A 162 -7.13 13.77 -19.04
CA ARG A 162 -6.51 15.03 -18.58
C ARG A 162 -5.17 14.83 -17.88
N GLY A 163 -4.72 13.58 -17.73
CA GLY A 163 -3.47 13.24 -17.03
C GLY A 163 -3.56 13.25 -15.51
N GLU A 164 -4.77 13.26 -14.94
CA GLU A 164 -4.96 13.16 -13.49
C GLU A 164 -4.82 11.70 -13.03
N LEU A 165 -3.97 11.45 -12.02
CA LEU A 165 -3.81 10.13 -11.44
C LEU A 165 -5.06 9.74 -10.65
N LEU A 166 -5.74 8.69 -11.10
CA LEU A 166 -6.96 8.15 -10.50
C LEU A 166 -6.69 7.00 -9.54
N GLY A 167 -5.62 6.25 -9.79
CA GLY A 167 -5.19 5.15 -8.92
C GLY A 167 -3.86 4.56 -9.34
N ALA A 168 -3.22 3.84 -8.41
CA ALA A 168 -1.97 3.15 -8.66
C ALA A 168 -1.91 1.82 -7.88
N HIS A 169 -1.46 0.77 -8.53
CA HIS A 169 -1.12 -0.52 -7.93
C HIS A 169 0.40 -0.67 -8.00
N ILE A 170 1.07 -0.33 -6.90
CA ILE A 170 2.54 -0.22 -6.86
C ILE A 170 3.12 -1.41 -6.12
N CYS A 171 4.09 -2.07 -6.73
CA CYS A 171 4.77 -3.23 -6.18
C CYS A 171 6.23 -2.94 -5.90
N ARG A 172 6.73 -3.42 -4.76
CA ARG A 172 8.15 -3.27 -4.36
C ARG A 172 8.97 -4.44 -4.87
N PHE A 173 9.36 -4.38 -6.13
CA PHE A 173 10.24 -5.38 -6.73
C PHE A 173 11.64 -5.26 -6.16
N SER A 174 12.23 -6.39 -5.76
CA SER A 174 13.62 -6.42 -5.32
C SER A 174 14.54 -6.43 -6.54
N PRO A 175 15.59 -5.61 -6.61
CA PRO A 175 16.52 -5.63 -7.74
C PRO A 175 17.32 -6.94 -7.85
N ALA A 176 17.38 -7.73 -6.77
CA ALA A 176 18.16 -8.96 -6.71
C ALA A 176 17.41 -10.19 -7.29
N VAL A 177 16.09 -10.13 -7.46
CA VAL A 177 15.26 -11.22 -7.97
C VAL A 177 14.03 -10.61 -8.63
N THR A 178 13.68 -11.02 -9.86
CA THR A 178 12.33 -10.80 -10.43
C THR A 178 11.31 -11.59 -9.60
N ASN A 179 11.08 -11.16 -8.37
CA ASN A 179 10.22 -11.84 -7.43
C ASN A 179 8.80 -11.36 -7.69
N LEU A 180 8.03 -12.20 -8.38
CA LEU A 180 6.61 -11.99 -8.60
C LEU A 180 5.79 -12.02 -7.30
N ASN A 181 6.38 -12.42 -6.17
CA ASN A 181 5.76 -12.32 -4.84
C ASN A 181 6.03 -10.98 -4.14
N ALA A 182 6.45 -9.94 -4.87
CA ALA A 182 6.62 -8.60 -4.32
C ALA A 182 5.35 -8.10 -3.61
N PRO A 183 5.46 -7.46 -2.42
CA PRO A 183 4.33 -6.84 -1.77
C PRO A 183 3.88 -5.62 -2.58
N CYS A 184 2.56 -5.45 -2.72
CA CYS A 184 1.98 -4.36 -3.49
C CYS A 184 0.97 -3.58 -2.65
N SER A 185 0.77 -2.32 -3.01
CA SER A 185 -0.17 -1.40 -2.37
C SER A 185 -1.02 -0.73 -3.43
N ILE A 186 -2.32 -0.62 -3.17
CA ILE A 186 -3.28 0.06 -4.03
C ILE A 186 -3.57 1.44 -3.44
N PHE A 187 -3.40 2.45 -4.27
CA PHE A 187 -3.74 3.85 -4.01
C PHE A 187 -4.91 4.21 -4.93
N LEU A 188 -5.97 4.79 -4.37
CA LEU A 188 -7.11 5.26 -5.14
C LEU A 188 -7.36 6.72 -4.79
N ASN A 189 -7.67 7.53 -5.80
CA ASN A 189 -8.07 8.90 -5.57
C ASN A 189 -9.49 8.92 -4.96
N PRO A 190 -9.67 9.47 -3.75
CA PRO A 190 -10.97 9.46 -3.06
C PRO A 190 -12.01 10.38 -3.70
N ASN A 191 -11.60 11.30 -4.58
CA ASN A 191 -12.47 12.37 -5.07
C ASN A 191 -13.53 11.92 -6.09
N GLY A 192 -13.42 10.71 -6.65
CA GLY A 192 -14.43 10.21 -7.57
C GLY A 192 -15.67 9.70 -6.82
N ARG A 193 -16.60 10.53 -6.39
CA ARG A 193 -18.04 10.26 -6.09
C ARG A 193 -18.50 8.98 -5.34
N GLY A 194 -17.62 8.08 -4.93
CA GLY A 194 -17.90 6.71 -4.47
C GLY A 194 -17.70 6.52 -2.97
N ALA A 195 -17.61 7.60 -2.19
CA ALA A 195 -17.75 7.54 -0.75
C ALA A 195 -19.21 7.22 -0.43
N PHE A 196 -19.48 5.95 -0.08
CA PHE A 196 -20.72 5.37 0.44
C PHE A 196 -21.90 6.36 0.59
N ARG A 197 -22.73 6.51 -0.45
CA ARG A 197 -24.08 7.04 -0.26
C ARG A 197 -24.95 5.90 0.25
N GLY A 198 -25.18 5.87 1.56
CA GLY A 198 -26.26 5.05 2.13
C GLY A 198 -27.56 5.47 1.46
N SER A 199 -28.18 4.54 0.72
CA SER A 199 -29.54 4.74 0.22
C SER A 199 -30.44 4.77 1.44
N ALA A 200 -30.86 5.97 1.86
CA ALA A 200 -31.96 6.11 2.80
C ALA A 200 -33.22 5.68 2.06
N SER A 201 -33.63 4.42 2.24
CA SER A 201 -34.97 3.98 1.89
C SER A 201 -35.94 4.82 2.72
N THR A 202 -36.47 5.86 2.10
CA THR A 202 -37.55 6.65 2.68
C THR A 202 -38.78 5.77 2.50
N GLY A 203 -39.23 5.14 3.58
CA GLY A 203 -40.49 4.42 3.60
C GLY A 203 -41.60 5.38 3.19
N ALA A 204 -42.28 5.04 2.11
CA ALA A 204 -43.49 5.72 1.69
C ALA A 204 -44.66 4.74 1.89
N LEU A 205 -45.54 5.17 2.80
CA LEU A 205 -46.92 4.75 3.09
C LEU A 205 -47.11 3.44 3.87
#